data_AF-A0AAD9XQJ9-F1
#
_entry.id   AF-A0AAD9XQJ9-F1
#
_cell.length_a   1.000
_cell.length_b   1.000
_cell.length_c   1.000
_cell.angle_alpha   90.00
_cell.angle_beta   90.00
_cell.angle_gamma   90.00
#
_symmetry.space_group_name_H-M   'P 1'
#
loop_
_entity.id
_entity.type
_entity.pdbx_description
1 polymer ?
#
loop_
_entity_poly.entity_id
_entity_poly.type
_entity_poly.pdbx_seq_one_letter_code
_entity_poly.pdbx_strand_id
1 'polypeptide(L)'
;MRTPIVSKNRSKYGSLDNPSEIEKANSNHSELDSTTHDQDSSSMSDCESSISGPCKDPLPSFHDGLIRLQEGDRVFNLISRRLVSGLGAVGRSQAEIVAIHRNPFSGVMGQARTQSFQIFEKAVANKCGGNSNLKFAWYAGSKQELCKIVEQGFGKPDDNGLYGRGVYFYPDDSPMECLKDSAVDEDDMRHLLLCRLILGKPEVVHPGSDQYHPSSEEFDSGVDNLTMPKKYIVWCTNMNTHILPEYIISFKAPSALNGFARVRDSSIRPTSPWMPFPTLISVLSKFLPPTTIALISKYYKDHKVSWMCFFFFSIIVILIVYDLTSLRFFVFRRRRYLGLNSYSA
;
A
#
# COMPACT_ATOMS: atom_id res chain seq x y z
N MET A 1 -25.40 -64.40 -15.80
CA MET A 1 -25.86 -63.03 -16.12
C MET A 1 -25.36 -62.09 -15.04
N ARG A 2 -24.58 -61.08 -15.45
CA ARG A 2 -24.04 -59.99 -14.61
C ARG A 2 -25.12 -58.92 -14.42
N THR A 3 -25.14 -58.28 -13.24
CA THR A 3 -25.39 -56.83 -13.01
C THR A 3 -25.21 -56.48 -11.51
N PRO A 4 -24.91 -55.22 -11.13
CA PRO A 4 -23.57 -54.93 -10.61
C PRO A 4 -23.48 -53.79 -9.54
N ILE A 5 -22.24 -53.30 -9.33
CA ILE A 5 -21.82 -51.89 -9.06
C ILE A 5 -21.81 -51.32 -7.62
N VAL A 6 -20.55 -51.14 -7.17
CA VAL A 6 -19.88 -49.91 -6.68
C VAL A 6 -19.88 -49.53 -5.19
N SER A 7 -18.61 -49.52 -4.74
CA SER A 7 -17.91 -48.94 -3.60
C SER A 7 -18.15 -47.45 -3.28
N LYS A 8 -18.20 -47.17 -1.96
CA LYS A 8 -17.38 -46.23 -1.14
C LYS A 8 -16.78 -45.00 -1.84
N ASN A 9 -16.66 -43.80 -1.26
CA ASN A 9 -16.93 -43.24 0.06
C ASN A 9 -16.78 -41.72 -0.09
N ARG A 10 -17.57 -40.92 0.64
CA ARG A 10 -17.36 -39.48 0.80
C ARG A 10 -17.24 -39.17 2.29
N SER A 11 -16.10 -38.66 2.71
CA SER A 11 -15.85 -38.16 4.06
C SER A 11 -16.57 -36.84 4.30
N LYS A 12 -17.23 -36.71 5.46
CA LYS A 12 -17.67 -35.43 6.04
C LYS A 12 -17.32 -35.40 7.52
N TYR A 13 -16.97 -34.20 7.96
CA TYR A 13 -16.67 -33.73 9.31
C TYR A 13 -17.77 -34.01 10.37
N GLY A 14 -17.36 -34.04 11.64
CA GLY A 14 -18.17 -33.96 12.88
C GLY A 14 -17.42 -34.67 14.03
N SER A 15 -16.67 -33.99 14.90
CA SER A 15 -17.05 -33.14 16.05
C SER A 15 -17.51 -33.93 17.29
N LEU A 16 -16.74 -33.73 18.37
CA LEU A 16 -17.06 -33.72 19.82
C LEU A 16 -17.42 -35.02 20.55
N ASP A 17 -16.47 -35.37 21.44
CA ASP A 17 -16.58 -35.63 22.88
C ASP A 17 -17.64 -36.59 23.43
N ASN A 18 -17.13 -37.60 24.15
CA ASN A 18 -17.83 -38.31 25.21
C ASN A 18 -16.89 -38.54 26.41
N PRO A 19 -17.44 -38.69 27.63
CA PRO A 19 -16.76 -38.44 28.91
C PRO A 19 -16.33 -39.72 29.63
N SER A 20 -15.50 -39.57 30.66
CA SER A 20 -15.49 -40.51 31.80
C SER A 20 -14.82 -39.90 33.03
N GLU A 21 -15.60 -39.70 34.08
CA GLU A 21 -15.15 -39.72 35.48
C GLU A 21 -14.67 -41.12 35.86
N ILE A 22 -13.78 -41.22 36.85
CA ILE A 22 -13.88 -42.10 38.03
C ILE A 22 -12.92 -41.58 39.11
N GLU A 23 -13.47 -41.46 40.31
CA GLU A 23 -12.87 -41.05 41.58
C GLU A 23 -11.67 -41.91 42.03
N LYS A 24 -10.84 -41.33 42.92
CA LYS A 24 -10.57 -41.99 44.22
C LYS A 24 -10.10 -41.02 45.31
N ALA A 25 -10.69 -41.25 46.47
CA ALA A 25 -10.59 -40.55 47.74
C ALA A 25 -9.21 -40.60 48.41
N ASN A 26 -8.93 -39.56 49.22
CA ASN A 26 -8.58 -39.65 50.65
C ASN A 26 -8.46 -38.21 51.21
N SER A 27 -9.43 -37.74 52.02
CA SER A 27 -9.48 -37.80 53.49
C SER A 27 -8.62 -36.74 54.19
N ASN A 28 -9.27 -35.68 54.70
CA ASN A 28 -9.54 -35.44 56.14
C ASN A 28 -9.30 -33.99 56.63
N HIS A 29 -10.28 -33.55 57.45
CA HIS A 29 -10.32 -32.43 58.43
C HIS A 29 -10.36 -30.99 57.89
N SER A 30 -11.48 -30.23 57.94
CA SER A 30 -12.25 -29.66 59.09
C SER A 30 -11.40 -28.67 59.91
N GLU A 31 -11.73 -27.41 60.20
CA GLU A 31 -12.99 -26.69 60.45
C GLU A 31 -12.77 -25.14 60.37
N LEU A 32 -13.87 -24.39 60.12
CA LEU A 32 -14.39 -23.12 60.71
C LEU A 32 -13.43 -21.97 61.14
N ASP A 33 -13.81 -20.69 61.28
CA ASP A 33 -14.93 -19.79 60.94
C ASP A 33 -14.60 -18.42 61.64
N SER A 34 -15.30 -17.35 61.25
CA SER A 34 -15.66 -16.15 62.06
C SER A 34 -14.73 -14.90 62.14
N THR A 35 -15.18 -13.87 61.41
CA THR A 35 -15.53 -12.47 61.80
C THR A 35 -14.72 -11.57 62.78
N THR A 36 -14.65 -10.28 62.35
CA THR A 36 -14.81 -8.97 63.06
C THR A 36 -13.61 -8.10 63.54
N HIS A 37 -13.58 -6.86 63.00
CA HIS A 37 -13.31 -5.51 63.57
C HIS A 37 -12.02 -5.20 64.42
N ASP A 38 -11.15 -4.29 63.93
CA ASP A 38 -11.06 -2.84 64.30
C ASP A 38 -9.69 -2.15 64.00
N GLN A 39 -9.82 -0.91 63.50
CA GLN A 39 -9.01 0.35 63.58
C GLN A 39 -7.45 0.43 63.62
N ASP A 40 -6.97 1.33 62.74
CA ASP A 40 -5.90 2.35 62.83
C ASP A 40 -4.47 2.03 63.29
N SER A 41 -3.49 2.33 62.44
CA SER A 41 -2.34 3.20 62.80
C SER A 41 -1.51 3.62 61.59
N SER A 42 -1.12 4.89 61.63
CA SER A 42 -0.35 5.66 60.66
C SER A 42 1.07 5.17 60.42
N SER A 43 1.56 5.32 59.18
CA SER A 43 2.99 5.49 58.92
C SER A 43 3.18 6.38 57.70
N MET A 44 3.52 7.64 57.97
CA MET A 44 4.18 8.53 57.03
C MET A 44 5.59 8.01 56.79
N SER A 45 6.03 7.97 55.53
CA SER A 45 7.43 7.77 55.17
C SER A 45 7.79 8.77 54.08
N ASP A 46 8.54 9.78 54.48
CA ASP A 46 9.18 10.77 53.63
C ASP A 46 10.32 10.11 52.85
N CYS A 47 10.33 10.28 51.53
CA CYS A 47 11.51 9.99 50.71
C CYS A 47 11.87 11.24 49.92
N GLU A 48 12.99 11.81 50.30
CA GLU A 48 13.58 13.02 49.75
C GLU A 48 13.91 12.91 48.26
N SER A 49 13.74 14.04 47.59
CA SER A 49 14.00 14.30 46.19
C SER A 49 15.46 14.08 45.79
N SER A 50 15.70 13.33 44.71
CA SER A 50 16.90 13.48 43.89
C SER A 50 16.62 14.46 42.77
N ILE A 51 17.36 15.58 42.78
CA ILE A 51 17.38 16.61 41.74
C ILE A 51 18.06 16.02 40.51
N SER A 52 17.29 15.64 39.48
CA SER A 52 17.83 15.52 38.13
C SER A 52 17.89 16.93 37.52
N GLY A 53 19.08 17.33 37.09
CA GLY A 53 19.32 18.60 36.40
C GLY A 53 18.47 18.74 35.11
N PRO A 54 18.48 19.91 34.47
CA PRO A 54 17.61 20.19 33.34
C PRO A 54 17.94 19.24 32.18
N CYS A 55 17.15 18.17 32.06
CA CYS A 55 17.13 17.34 30.87
C CYS A 55 16.66 18.23 29.73
N LYS A 56 17.51 18.29 28.70
CA LYS A 56 17.27 18.91 27.40
C LYS A 56 15.83 18.68 26.98
N ASP A 57 15.22 19.76 26.48
CA ASP A 57 13.88 19.93 25.91
C ASP A 57 13.06 18.64 25.69
N PRO A 58 11.75 18.60 26.01
CA PRO A 58 10.93 17.44 25.77
C PRO A 58 10.93 17.10 24.27
N LEU A 59 11.71 16.09 23.88
CA LEU A 59 11.70 15.58 22.51
C LEU A 59 10.28 15.08 22.20
N PRO A 60 9.82 15.22 20.95
CA PRO A 60 8.44 14.95 20.58
C PRO A 60 8.08 13.49 20.87
N SER A 61 7.33 13.29 21.94
CA SER A 61 6.88 11.97 22.35
C SER A 61 5.79 11.52 21.39
N PHE A 62 5.90 10.27 20.95
CA PHE A 62 4.74 9.51 20.50
C PHE A 62 4.01 8.99 21.75
N HIS A 63 2.74 8.60 21.62
CA HIS A 63 1.95 8.07 22.73
C HIS A 63 2.70 6.95 23.50
N ASP A 64 2.34 6.81 24.77
CA ASP A 64 2.94 5.99 25.84
C ASP A 64 3.12 4.48 25.51
N GLY A 65 2.63 4.02 24.34
CA GLY A 65 2.67 2.62 23.90
C GLY A 65 3.81 2.24 22.95
N LEU A 66 4.61 3.18 22.44
CA LEU A 66 5.71 2.89 21.51
C LEU A 66 7.08 2.81 22.20
N ILE A 67 7.93 1.87 21.78
CA ILE A 67 9.27 1.72 22.34
C ILE A 67 10.28 2.49 21.48
N ARG A 68 10.85 3.57 22.01
CA ARG A 68 11.93 4.29 21.35
C ARG A 68 13.20 3.43 21.31
N LEU A 69 13.75 3.23 20.12
CA LEU A 69 15.03 2.56 19.94
C LEU A 69 16.18 3.49 20.33
N GLN A 70 17.20 2.95 20.98
CA GLN A 70 18.38 3.68 21.38
C GLN A 70 19.35 3.85 20.22
N GLU A 71 20.03 4.98 20.17
CA GLU A 71 21.10 5.21 19.21
C GLU A 71 22.26 4.23 19.50
N GLY A 72 22.65 3.45 18.49
CA GLY A 72 23.58 2.32 18.66
C GLY A 72 22.91 0.94 18.57
N ASP A 73 21.59 0.84 18.69
CA ASP A 73 20.86 -0.41 18.43
C ASP A 73 21.07 -0.88 16.98
N ARG A 74 21.20 -2.20 16.77
CA ARG A 74 21.46 -2.77 15.44
C ARG A 74 20.32 -2.49 14.46
N VAL A 75 19.07 -2.59 14.92
CA VAL A 75 17.86 -2.31 14.14
C VAL A 75 17.76 -0.81 13.88
N PHE A 76 18.02 0.04 14.89
CA PHE A 76 18.08 1.49 14.69
C PHE A 76 19.06 1.84 13.57
N ASN A 77 20.30 1.36 13.66
CA ASN A 77 21.35 1.64 12.69
C ASN A 77 21.02 1.13 11.29
N LEU A 78 20.37 -0.04 11.18
CA LEU A 78 19.96 -0.62 9.91
C LEU A 78 18.88 0.22 9.23
N ILE A 79 17.83 0.60 9.96
CA ILE A 79 16.71 1.40 9.45
C ILE A 79 17.22 2.79 9.07
N SER A 80 18.00 3.44 9.94
CA SER A 80 18.61 4.75 9.69
C SER A 80 19.48 4.71 8.42
N ARG A 81 20.36 3.72 8.29
CA ARG A 81 21.21 3.57 7.09
C ARG A 81 20.40 3.36 5.83
N ARG A 82 19.37 2.51 5.86
CA ARG A 82 18.48 2.23 4.72
C ARG A 82 17.78 3.49 4.26
N LEU A 83 17.14 4.22 5.18
CA LEU A 83 16.45 5.46 4.88
C LEU A 83 17.42 6.50 4.30
N VAL A 84 18.50 6.83 5.01
CA VAL A 84 19.48 7.84 4.59
C VAL A 84 20.13 7.50 3.24
N SER A 85 20.44 6.22 3.00
CA SER A 85 21.02 5.79 1.72
C SER A 85 20.02 5.86 0.56
N GLY A 86 18.77 5.48 0.81
CA GLY A 86 17.68 5.55 -0.16
C GLY A 86 17.27 6.99 -0.50
N LEU A 87 17.54 7.95 0.40
CA LEU A 87 17.37 9.39 0.16
C LEU A 87 18.45 10.01 -0.76
N GLY A 88 19.38 9.19 -1.26
CA GLY A 88 20.41 9.62 -2.20
C GLY A 88 21.45 10.57 -1.58
N ALA A 89 22.13 11.34 -2.42
CA ALA A 89 23.21 12.23 -1.98
C ALA A 89 22.72 13.30 -0.98
N VAL A 90 21.51 13.84 -1.21
CA VAL A 90 20.89 14.86 -0.34
C VAL A 90 20.60 14.29 1.05
N GLY A 91 20.09 13.05 1.11
CA GLY A 91 19.87 12.35 2.37
C GLY A 91 21.13 12.21 3.22
N ARG A 92 22.26 11.80 2.62
CA ARG A 92 23.51 11.58 3.36
C ARG A 92 24.11 12.84 3.97
N SER A 93 23.89 14.00 3.36
CA SER A 93 24.47 15.25 3.83
C SER A 93 23.56 16.05 4.75
N GLN A 94 22.24 15.83 4.70
CA GLN A 94 21.29 16.76 5.30
C GLN A 94 20.06 16.11 5.97
N ALA A 95 19.86 14.79 5.86
CA ALA A 95 18.79 14.13 6.61
C ALA A 95 19.28 13.77 8.02
N GLU A 96 18.51 14.15 9.03
CA GLU A 96 18.79 13.86 10.44
C GLU A 96 17.68 12.96 10.99
N ILE A 97 18.05 11.74 11.41
CA ILE A 97 17.11 10.84 12.09
C ILE A 97 16.94 11.30 13.54
N VAL A 98 15.74 11.74 13.89
CA VAL A 98 15.42 12.25 15.23
C VAL A 98 15.07 11.10 16.18
N ALA A 99 14.24 10.16 15.70
CA ALA A 99 13.81 9.01 16.49
C ALA A 99 13.31 7.87 15.63
N ILE A 100 13.50 6.64 16.13
CA ILE A 100 12.85 5.45 15.61
C ILE A 100 12.09 4.80 16.76
N HIS A 101 10.81 4.57 16.56
CA HIS A 101 9.91 3.96 17.52
C HIS A 101 9.45 2.60 17.00
N ARG A 102 9.61 1.56 17.80
CA ARG A 102 9.15 0.21 17.52
C ARG A 102 7.75 0.01 18.09
N ASN A 103 6.88 -0.60 17.31
CA ASN A 103 5.61 -1.12 17.77
C ASN A 103 5.86 -2.39 18.61
N PRO A 104 5.58 -2.40 19.93
CA PRO A 104 5.73 -3.60 20.73
C PRO A 104 4.63 -4.64 20.49
N PHE A 105 3.55 -4.25 19.78
CA PHE A 105 2.33 -5.05 19.64
C PHE A 105 1.76 -5.45 21.02
N SER A 106 1.81 -4.52 21.98
CA SER A 106 1.34 -4.74 23.34
C SER A 106 -0.18 -4.92 23.41
N GLY A 107 -0.63 -5.60 24.47
CA GLY A 107 -2.04 -5.90 24.71
C GLY A 107 -2.61 -7.00 23.81
N VAL A 108 -3.83 -7.42 24.14
CA VAL A 108 -4.52 -8.55 23.48
C VAL A 108 -4.71 -8.29 21.98
N MET A 109 -5.09 -7.06 21.61
CA MET A 109 -5.32 -6.69 20.20
C MET A 109 -4.02 -6.66 19.39
N GLY A 110 -2.92 -6.14 19.95
CA GLY A 110 -1.62 -6.14 19.28
C GLY A 110 -1.10 -7.56 19.04
N GLN A 111 -1.23 -8.43 20.04
CA GLN A 111 -0.89 -9.85 19.91
C GLN A 111 -1.77 -10.55 18.86
N ALA A 112 -3.07 -10.33 18.87
CA ALA A 112 -3.99 -10.90 17.88
C ALA A 112 -3.66 -10.48 16.45
N ARG A 113 -3.32 -9.20 16.21
CA ARG A 113 -2.87 -8.73 14.88
C ARG A 113 -1.59 -9.41 14.43
N THR A 114 -0.62 -9.53 15.33
CA THR A 114 0.67 -10.18 15.03
C THR A 114 0.48 -11.67 14.72
N GLN A 115 -0.34 -12.37 15.50
CA GLN A 115 -0.67 -13.77 15.28
C GLN A 115 -1.46 -13.96 13.97
N SER A 116 -2.43 -13.10 13.70
CA SER A 116 -3.18 -13.12 12.43
C SER A 116 -2.23 -12.96 11.25
N PHE A 117 -1.35 -11.95 11.28
CA PHE A 117 -0.34 -11.75 10.25
C PHE A 117 0.53 -13.00 10.03
N GLN A 118 1.02 -13.64 11.10
CA GLN A 118 1.81 -14.88 11.00
C GLN A 118 1.03 -16.05 10.41
N ILE A 119 -0.27 -16.16 10.69
CA ILE A 119 -1.14 -17.19 10.10
C ILE A 119 -1.27 -16.94 8.59
N PHE A 120 -1.55 -15.70 8.18
CA PHE A 120 -1.67 -15.35 6.77
C PHE A 120 -0.33 -15.48 6.02
N GLU A 121 0.78 -15.13 6.65
CA GLU A 121 2.13 -15.34 6.09
C GLU A 121 2.34 -16.81 5.72
N LYS A 122 2.05 -17.73 6.66
CA LYS A 122 2.16 -19.17 6.43
C LYS A 122 1.18 -19.65 5.35
N ALA A 123 -0.05 -19.15 5.35
CA ALA A 123 -1.05 -19.53 4.36
C ALA A 123 -0.65 -19.12 2.94
N VAL A 124 -0.17 -17.88 2.76
CA VAL A 124 0.32 -17.37 1.47
C VAL A 124 1.60 -18.09 1.07
N ALA A 125 2.53 -18.34 1.99
CA ALA A 125 3.71 -19.15 1.69
C ALA A 125 3.32 -20.54 1.15
N ASN A 126 2.37 -21.22 1.79
CA ASN A 126 1.89 -22.52 1.32
C ASN A 126 1.24 -22.44 -0.07
N LYS A 127 0.47 -21.39 -0.34
CA LYS A 127 -0.15 -21.13 -1.65
C LYS A 127 0.90 -20.85 -2.75
N CYS A 128 1.98 -20.15 -2.41
CA CYS A 128 2.97 -19.63 -3.36
C CYS A 128 4.28 -20.46 -3.41
N GLY A 129 4.21 -21.77 -3.16
CA GLY A 129 5.37 -22.66 -3.31
C GLY A 129 6.43 -22.51 -2.21
N GLY A 130 6.02 -22.12 -1.00
CA GLY A 130 6.87 -22.01 0.18
C GLY A 130 7.37 -20.59 0.50
N ASN A 131 7.03 -19.59 -0.31
CA ASN A 131 7.49 -18.20 -0.12
C ASN A 131 6.31 -17.22 -0.13
N SER A 132 6.10 -16.51 0.98
CA SER A 132 5.05 -15.49 1.12
C SER A 132 5.38 -14.15 0.46
N ASN A 133 6.58 -14.03 -0.14
CA ASN A 133 7.13 -12.79 -0.68
C ASN A 133 7.05 -11.66 0.36
N LEU A 134 7.59 -11.93 1.54
CA LEU A 134 7.62 -11.00 2.65
C LEU A 134 8.59 -9.86 2.36
N LYS A 135 8.11 -8.62 2.41
CA LYS A 135 8.90 -7.42 2.13
C LYS A 135 8.72 -6.37 3.20
N PHE A 136 9.76 -5.55 3.40
CA PHE A 136 9.62 -4.29 4.10
C PHE A 136 9.28 -3.19 3.10
N ALA A 137 8.42 -2.26 3.50
CA ALA A 137 8.02 -1.15 2.66
C ALA A 137 7.63 0.08 3.50
N TRP A 138 7.84 1.26 2.92
CA TRP A 138 7.55 2.56 3.52
C TRP A 138 6.12 2.99 3.23
N TYR A 139 5.51 3.62 4.23
CA TYR A 139 4.24 4.33 4.14
C TYR A 139 4.44 5.75 4.69
N ALA A 140 4.01 6.75 3.92
CA ALA A 140 4.03 8.15 4.35
C ALA A 140 2.68 8.53 4.94
N GLY A 141 2.69 9.25 6.05
CA GLY A 141 1.48 9.76 6.68
C GLY A 141 1.78 10.85 7.69
N SER A 142 0.73 11.48 8.20
CA SER A 142 0.87 12.44 9.31
C SER A 142 1.20 11.72 10.62
N LYS A 143 1.82 12.42 11.59
CA LYS A 143 2.11 11.85 12.91
C LYS A 143 0.87 11.19 13.54
N GLN A 144 -0.27 11.89 13.50
CA GLN A 144 -1.53 11.43 14.06
C GLN A 144 -2.06 10.18 13.35
N GLU A 145 -1.97 10.15 12.03
CA GLU A 145 -2.39 9.00 11.22
C GLU A 145 -1.54 7.77 11.52
N LEU A 146 -0.20 7.91 11.58
CA LEU A 146 0.69 6.78 11.86
C LEU A 146 0.47 6.21 13.28
N CYS A 147 0.26 7.08 14.27
CA CYS A 147 -0.13 6.64 15.63
C CYS A 147 -1.43 5.83 15.58
N LYS A 148 -2.45 6.34 14.89
CA LYS A 148 -3.74 5.66 14.75
C LYS A 148 -3.60 4.31 14.05
N ILE A 149 -2.75 4.21 13.01
CA ILE A 149 -2.48 2.96 12.31
C ILE A 149 -1.83 1.93 13.24
N VAL A 150 -0.88 2.34 14.07
CA VAL A 150 -0.24 1.45 15.06
C VAL A 150 -1.28 0.94 16.07
N GLU A 151 -2.11 1.83 16.60
CA GLU A 151 -3.10 1.51 17.63
C GLU A 151 -4.27 0.70 17.09
N GLN A 152 -4.80 1.02 15.92
CA GLN A 152 -6.07 0.51 15.40
C GLN A 152 -5.93 -0.38 14.16
N GLY A 153 -4.77 -0.37 13.50
CA GLY A 153 -4.58 -0.97 12.18
C GLY A 153 -4.89 0.00 11.05
N PHE A 154 -4.69 -0.45 9.80
CA PHE A 154 -5.04 0.36 8.63
C PHE A 154 -6.55 0.54 8.53
N GLY A 155 -6.98 1.79 8.37
CA GLY A 155 -8.37 2.17 8.20
C GLY A 155 -8.83 2.09 6.75
N LYS A 156 -9.89 2.83 6.42
CA LYS A 156 -10.41 2.92 5.05
C LYS A 156 -9.27 3.31 4.07
N PRO A 157 -9.03 2.53 3.01
CA PRO A 157 -8.02 2.87 2.01
C PRO A 157 -8.43 4.10 1.21
N ASP A 158 -7.44 4.77 0.62
CA ASP A 158 -7.68 5.93 -0.23
C ASP A 158 -8.49 5.54 -1.47
N ASP A 159 -9.67 6.16 -1.63
CA ASP A 159 -10.54 5.96 -2.78
C ASP A 159 -9.98 6.61 -4.08
N ASN A 160 -8.86 7.35 -3.98
CA ASN A 160 -8.28 8.16 -5.05
C ASN A 160 -7.00 7.55 -5.67
N GLY A 161 -6.73 6.27 -5.41
CA GLY A 161 -5.52 5.62 -5.89
C GLY A 161 -5.48 5.44 -7.41
N LEU A 162 -4.32 5.70 -8.03
CA LEU A 162 -4.14 5.51 -9.48
C LEU A 162 -4.21 4.05 -9.92
N TYR A 163 -3.93 3.10 -9.02
CA TYR A 163 -3.80 1.68 -9.32
C TYR A 163 -4.84 0.85 -8.55
N GLY A 164 -6.08 1.34 -8.48
CA GLY A 164 -7.15 0.69 -7.72
C GLY A 164 -7.26 1.16 -6.27
N ARG A 165 -8.14 0.48 -5.54
CA ARG A 165 -8.50 0.75 -4.15
C ARG A 165 -7.74 -0.20 -3.22
N GLY A 166 -6.78 0.38 -2.51
CA GLY A 166 -5.91 -0.34 -1.59
C GLY A 166 -5.01 0.62 -0.84
N VAL A 167 -4.17 0.07 0.01
CA VAL A 167 -3.13 0.81 0.71
C VAL A 167 -1.85 0.74 -0.12
N TYR A 168 -1.25 1.90 -0.36
CA TYR A 168 -0.07 2.05 -1.20
C TYR A 168 1.19 2.09 -0.35
N PHE A 169 2.20 1.33 -0.77
CA PHE A 169 3.50 1.28 -0.11
C PHE A 169 4.63 1.48 -1.11
N TYR A 170 5.72 2.03 -0.63
CA TYR A 170 6.94 2.25 -1.38
C TYR A 170 8.01 1.22 -0.98
N PRO A 171 8.68 0.56 -1.93
CA PRO A 171 9.76 -0.39 -1.64
C PRO A 171 10.83 0.19 -0.70
N ASP A 172 11.45 -0.68 0.10
CA ASP A 172 12.42 -0.28 1.12
C ASP A 172 13.67 0.42 0.55
N ASP A 173 14.00 0.17 -0.72
CA ASP A 173 15.09 0.80 -1.46
C ASP A 173 14.73 2.16 -2.09
N SER A 174 13.46 2.56 -2.08
CA SER A 174 12.94 3.74 -2.79
C SER A 174 12.20 4.74 -1.87
N PRO A 175 12.74 5.13 -0.70
CA PRO A 175 12.05 6.04 0.24
C PRO A 175 11.84 7.46 -0.32
N MET A 176 12.60 7.84 -1.36
CA MET A 176 12.46 9.15 -2.02
C MET A 176 11.10 9.37 -2.66
N GLU A 177 10.47 8.32 -3.21
CA GLU A 177 9.14 8.46 -3.81
C GLU A 177 8.07 8.66 -2.73
N CYS A 178 8.25 8.01 -1.57
CA CYS A 178 7.40 8.14 -0.39
C CYS A 178 7.37 9.57 0.17
N LEU A 179 8.50 10.29 0.10
CA LEU A 179 8.61 11.66 0.59
C LEU A 179 7.72 12.68 -0.13
N LYS A 180 7.32 12.40 -1.38
CA LYS A 180 6.43 13.28 -2.14
C LYS A 180 5.05 13.37 -1.48
N ASP A 181 4.65 12.30 -0.80
CA ASP A 181 3.34 12.17 -0.15
C ASP A 181 3.41 12.47 1.36
N SER A 182 4.61 12.61 1.92
CA SER A 182 4.81 12.92 3.34
C SER A 182 4.53 14.40 3.62
N ALA A 183 3.76 14.68 4.67
CA ALA A 183 3.60 16.02 5.23
C ALA A 183 4.72 16.33 6.24
N VAL A 184 5.07 17.61 6.36
CA VAL A 184 5.93 18.12 7.44
C VAL A 184 5.03 18.52 8.60
N ASP A 185 5.39 18.15 9.82
CA ASP A 185 4.65 18.52 11.03
C ASP A 185 5.03 19.92 11.56
N GLU A 186 4.50 20.27 12.73
CA GLU A 186 4.74 21.57 13.38
C GLU A 186 6.20 21.75 13.83
N ASP A 187 6.94 20.66 14.02
CA ASP A 187 8.32 20.61 14.50
C ASP A 187 9.36 20.53 13.36
N ASP A 188 8.92 20.77 12.11
CA ASP A 188 9.69 20.60 10.87
C ASP A 188 10.21 19.17 10.67
N MET A 189 9.46 18.18 11.16
CA MET A 189 9.77 16.76 11.02
C MET A 189 8.85 16.07 10.02
N ARG A 190 9.36 14.98 9.47
CA ARG A 190 8.63 14.05 8.64
C ARG A 190 8.54 12.71 9.35
N HIS A 191 7.41 12.04 9.15
CA HIS A 191 7.17 10.72 9.70
C HIS A 191 6.92 9.71 8.60
N LEU A 192 7.54 8.54 8.75
CA LEU A 192 7.33 7.38 7.91
C LEU A 192 7.02 6.18 8.79
N LEU A 193 6.16 5.31 8.27
CA LEU A 193 5.88 4.00 8.86
C LEU A 193 6.55 2.93 8.00
N LEU A 194 7.38 2.12 8.63
CA LEU A 194 7.98 0.93 8.04
C LEU A 194 7.10 -0.28 8.39
N CYS A 195 6.51 -0.87 7.35
CA CYS A 195 5.63 -2.02 7.48
C CYS A 195 6.29 -3.28 6.93
N ARG A 196 5.91 -4.42 7.51
CA ARG A 196 6.12 -5.74 6.91
C ARG A 196 4.90 -6.12 6.09
N LEU A 197 5.11 -6.48 4.83
CA LEU A 197 4.07 -6.78 3.86
C LEU A 197 4.16 -8.23 3.40
N ILE A 198 3.02 -8.90 3.33
CA ILE A 198 2.87 -10.19 2.63
C ILE A 198 2.39 -9.87 1.21
N LEU A 199 3.28 -9.96 0.22
CA LEU A 199 2.91 -9.64 -1.17
C LEU A 199 2.44 -10.87 -1.96
N GLY A 200 2.77 -12.09 -1.52
CA GLY A 200 2.47 -13.31 -2.25
C GLY A 200 2.90 -13.23 -3.71
N LYS A 201 2.01 -13.60 -4.62
CA LYS A 201 2.16 -13.40 -6.05
C LYS A 201 1.54 -12.05 -6.48
N PRO A 202 2.36 -11.02 -6.78
CA PRO A 202 1.83 -9.73 -7.21
C PRO A 202 1.35 -9.77 -8.67
N GLU A 203 0.30 -9.00 -8.96
CA GLU A 203 -0.13 -8.70 -10.33
C GLU A 203 0.25 -7.29 -10.75
N VAL A 204 0.50 -7.08 -12.04
CA VAL A 204 0.70 -5.73 -12.57
C VAL A 204 -0.65 -5.02 -12.64
N VAL A 205 -0.73 -3.88 -11.96
CA VAL A 205 -1.91 -3.02 -12.01
C VAL A 205 -1.59 -1.82 -12.88
N HIS A 206 -2.49 -1.48 -13.80
CA HIS A 206 -2.32 -0.32 -14.67
C HIS A 206 -2.99 0.93 -14.08
N PRO A 207 -2.45 2.13 -14.35
CA PRO A 207 -3.08 3.38 -13.95
C PRO A 207 -4.52 3.50 -14.47
N GLY A 208 -5.44 3.98 -13.63
CA GLY A 208 -6.88 4.07 -13.91
C GLY A 208 -7.68 2.80 -13.62
N SER A 209 -7.08 1.80 -12.96
CA SER A 209 -7.81 0.61 -12.51
C SER A 209 -8.74 0.93 -11.34
N ASP A 210 -9.93 0.33 -11.33
CA ASP A 210 -10.92 0.40 -10.23
C ASP A 210 -10.89 -0.86 -9.33
N GLN A 211 -9.91 -1.75 -9.54
CA GLN A 211 -9.73 -2.99 -8.78
C GLN A 211 -9.63 -2.70 -7.29
N TYR A 212 -10.26 -3.53 -6.47
CA TYR A 212 -10.20 -3.43 -5.00
C TYR A 212 -9.86 -4.77 -4.32
N HIS A 213 -9.62 -5.80 -5.15
CA HIS A 213 -9.22 -7.14 -4.79
C HIS A 213 -8.39 -7.72 -5.97
N PRO A 214 -7.70 -8.84 -5.78
CA PRO A 214 -6.93 -9.47 -6.85
C PRO A 214 -7.80 -9.81 -8.08
N SER A 215 -7.27 -9.70 -9.29
CA SER A 215 -8.02 -10.03 -10.53
C SER A 215 -8.41 -11.51 -10.63
N SER A 216 -7.67 -12.39 -9.97
CA SER A 216 -7.95 -13.82 -9.88
C SER A 216 -7.39 -14.40 -8.59
N GLU A 217 -7.79 -15.64 -8.26
CA GLU A 217 -7.29 -16.36 -7.08
C GLU A 217 -5.78 -16.65 -7.14
N GLU A 218 -5.16 -16.53 -8.32
CA GLU A 218 -3.73 -16.72 -8.48
C GLU A 218 -2.90 -15.59 -7.84
N PHE A 219 -3.47 -14.39 -7.73
CA PHE A 219 -2.78 -13.21 -7.24
C PHE A 219 -3.15 -12.87 -5.80
N ASP A 220 -2.27 -12.12 -5.13
CA ASP A 220 -2.42 -11.74 -3.72
C ASP A 220 -2.33 -10.22 -3.51
N SER A 221 -1.49 -9.51 -4.27
CA SER A 221 -1.25 -8.07 -4.16
C SER A 221 -1.06 -7.44 -5.54
N GLY A 222 -1.06 -6.10 -5.61
CA GLY A 222 -0.76 -5.35 -6.82
C GLY A 222 0.63 -4.72 -6.81
N VAL A 223 1.19 -4.54 -8.00
CA VAL A 223 2.44 -3.81 -8.23
C VAL A 223 2.35 -2.97 -9.50
N ASP A 224 3.05 -1.84 -9.56
CA ASP A 224 3.14 -1.02 -10.76
C ASP A 224 4.04 -1.65 -11.84
N ASN A 225 5.11 -2.34 -11.43
CA ASN A 225 6.05 -3.02 -12.32
C ASN A 225 6.67 -4.26 -11.64
N LEU A 226 6.67 -5.41 -12.32
CA LEU A 226 7.23 -6.67 -11.77
C LEU A 226 8.76 -6.68 -11.66
N THR A 227 9.47 -5.96 -12.53
CA THR A 227 10.94 -5.98 -12.61
C THR A 227 11.59 -4.94 -11.72
N MET A 228 11.00 -3.75 -11.65
CA MET A 228 11.49 -2.63 -10.87
C MET A 228 10.28 -1.97 -10.20
N PRO A 229 9.75 -2.57 -9.13
CA PRO A 229 8.59 -2.07 -8.44
C PRO A 229 8.90 -0.70 -7.84
N LYS A 230 7.94 0.21 -7.90
CA LYS A 230 7.99 1.50 -7.20
C LYS A 230 6.83 1.67 -6.25
N LYS A 231 5.73 0.96 -6.49
CA LYS A 231 4.55 0.95 -5.64
C LYS A 231 4.04 -0.47 -5.46
N TYR A 232 3.86 -0.87 -4.21
CA TYR A 232 3.08 -2.04 -3.83
C TYR A 232 1.68 -1.59 -3.45
N ILE A 233 0.68 -2.39 -3.83
CA ILE A 233 -0.72 -2.16 -3.55
C ILE A 233 -1.21 -3.35 -2.75
N VAL A 234 -1.58 -3.12 -1.49
CA VAL A 234 -2.28 -4.12 -0.69
C VAL A 234 -3.76 -3.81 -0.76
N TRP A 235 -4.53 -4.74 -1.32
CA TRP A 235 -5.97 -4.59 -1.51
C TRP A 235 -6.71 -4.33 -0.20
N CYS A 236 -7.83 -3.60 -0.28
CA CYS A 236 -8.64 -3.27 0.91
C CYS A 236 -9.12 -4.53 1.65
N THR A 237 -9.39 -5.61 0.91
CA THR A 237 -9.77 -6.93 1.46
C THR A 237 -8.68 -7.58 2.30
N ASN A 238 -7.41 -7.18 2.12
CA ASN A 238 -6.24 -7.83 2.71
C ASN A 238 -5.47 -6.90 3.67
N MET A 239 -5.85 -5.63 3.79
CA MET A 239 -5.07 -4.61 4.52
C MET A 239 -4.80 -4.96 5.99
N ASN A 240 -5.75 -5.62 6.67
CA ASN A 240 -5.63 -5.95 8.09
C ASN A 240 -4.90 -7.28 8.37
N THR A 241 -4.59 -8.05 7.32
CA THR A 241 -3.98 -9.38 7.43
C THR A 241 -2.62 -9.45 6.78
N HIS A 242 -2.38 -8.64 5.74
CA HIS A 242 -1.16 -8.64 4.94
C HIS A 242 -0.21 -7.49 5.26
N ILE A 243 -0.56 -6.63 6.21
CA ILE A 243 0.24 -5.47 6.61
C ILE A 243 0.49 -5.52 8.13
N LEU A 244 1.76 -5.41 8.52
CA LEU A 244 2.17 -5.29 9.91
C LEU A 244 2.96 -3.99 10.13
N PRO A 245 2.37 -2.96 10.78
CA PRO A 245 3.06 -1.73 11.17
C PRO A 245 4.13 -1.99 12.24
N GLU A 246 5.42 -1.85 11.90
CA GLU A 246 6.50 -2.28 12.81
C GLU A 246 7.32 -1.13 13.40
N TYR A 247 7.66 -0.12 12.61
CA TYR A 247 8.46 1.02 13.09
C TYR A 247 7.92 2.35 12.57
N ILE A 248 7.89 3.37 13.43
CA ILE A 248 7.71 4.77 13.04
C ILE A 248 9.07 5.47 13.07
N ILE A 249 9.43 6.14 11.99
CA ILE A 249 10.67 6.88 11.84
C ILE A 249 10.32 8.36 11.75
N SER A 250 10.92 9.16 12.63
CA SER A 250 10.85 10.61 12.60
C SER A 250 12.21 11.18 12.21
N PHE A 251 12.23 12.04 11.21
CA PHE A 251 13.47 12.64 10.73
C PHE A 251 13.23 14.03 10.15
N LYS A 252 14.28 14.85 10.18
CA LYS A 252 14.32 16.14 9.51
C LYS A 252 15.01 15.97 8.17
N ALA A 253 14.49 16.65 7.15
CA ALA A 253 15.03 16.59 5.81
C ALA A 253 14.82 17.93 5.10
N PRO A 254 15.79 18.41 4.30
CA PRO A 254 15.71 19.71 3.65
C PRO A 254 14.48 19.87 2.78
N SER A 255 13.93 21.08 2.77
CA SER A 255 12.81 21.44 1.90
C SER A 255 13.13 21.31 0.41
N ALA A 256 14.42 21.21 0.02
CA ALA A 256 14.83 20.90 -1.36
C ALA A 256 14.34 19.52 -1.84
N LEU A 257 14.13 18.57 -0.94
CA LEU A 257 13.49 17.29 -1.23
C LEU A 257 11.99 17.47 -1.55
N ASN A 258 11.38 18.57 -1.10
CA ASN A 258 10.01 18.97 -1.42
C ASN A 258 9.89 19.58 -2.83
N GLY A 259 11.01 19.85 -3.51
CA GLY A 259 11.03 20.33 -4.90
C GLY A 259 10.42 19.35 -5.90
N PHE A 260 10.31 18.07 -5.52
CA PHE A 260 9.57 17.04 -6.27
C PHE A 260 8.11 16.89 -5.80
N ALA A 261 7.71 17.52 -4.71
CA ALA A 261 6.41 17.35 -4.03
C ALA A 261 5.32 18.33 -4.51
N ARG A 262 5.62 19.29 -5.39
CA ARG A 262 4.59 20.13 -6.03
C ARG A 262 4.00 19.55 -7.32
N VAL A 263 4.40 18.34 -7.70
CA VAL A 263 3.59 17.53 -8.60
C VAL A 263 2.83 16.54 -7.73
N ARG A 264 1.83 17.06 -7.00
CA ARG A 264 0.57 16.32 -6.92
C ARG A 264 0.30 15.91 -8.36
N ASP A 265 -0.03 14.65 -8.61
CA ASP A 265 -0.36 14.12 -9.94
C ASP A 265 -1.62 14.79 -10.57
N SER A 266 -1.90 16.05 -10.23
CA SER A 266 -2.64 16.97 -11.07
C SER A 266 -1.83 17.23 -12.34
N SER A 267 -2.04 16.36 -13.32
CA SER A 267 -1.63 16.51 -14.71
C SER A 267 -0.13 16.76 -14.92
N ILE A 268 0.56 15.73 -15.42
CA ILE A 268 1.53 15.97 -16.49
C ILE A 268 0.75 16.70 -17.59
N ARG A 269 0.71 18.04 -17.54
CA ARG A 269 0.30 18.84 -18.67
C ARG A 269 1.37 18.57 -19.73
N PRO A 270 1.01 17.92 -20.85
CA PRO A 270 1.96 17.81 -21.94
C PRO A 270 2.37 19.23 -22.34
N THR A 271 3.67 19.46 -22.52
CA THR A 271 4.25 20.74 -22.94
C THR A 271 3.87 21.12 -24.38
N SER A 272 2.92 20.40 -25.01
CA SER A 272 2.37 20.74 -26.31
C SER A 272 1.30 21.83 -26.17
N PRO A 273 1.15 22.72 -27.18
CA PRO A 273 0.09 23.73 -27.17
C PRO A 273 -1.27 23.06 -27.01
N TRP A 274 -1.97 23.34 -25.91
CA TRP A 274 -3.28 22.78 -25.64
C TRP A 274 -4.28 23.28 -26.69
N MET A 275 -4.81 22.36 -27.50
CA MET A 275 -5.84 22.66 -28.48
C MET A 275 -7.22 22.31 -27.90
N PRO A 276 -8.17 23.25 -27.79
CA PRO A 276 -9.52 22.97 -27.33
C PRO A 276 -10.16 21.86 -28.18
N PHE A 277 -10.89 20.93 -27.55
CA PHE A 277 -11.59 19.85 -28.25
C PHE A 277 -12.47 20.31 -29.42
N PRO A 278 -13.23 21.43 -29.33
CA PRO A 278 -13.95 21.97 -30.47
C PRO A 278 -13.05 22.33 -31.65
N THR A 279 -11.85 22.85 -31.37
CA THR A 279 -10.83 23.16 -32.38
C THR A 279 -10.27 21.88 -32.99
N LEU A 280 -10.02 20.83 -32.19
CA LEU A 280 -9.61 19.52 -32.68
C LEU A 280 -10.66 18.90 -33.61
N ILE A 281 -11.94 18.90 -33.22
CA ILE A 281 -13.05 18.40 -34.04
C ILE A 281 -13.16 19.19 -35.35
N SER A 282 -12.95 20.52 -35.31
CA SER A 282 -12.93 21.37 -36.49
C SER A 282 -11.75 21.09 -37.43
N VAL A 283 -10.59 20.74 -36.89
CA VAL A 283 -9.44 20.31 -37.72
C VAL A 283 -9.72 18.93 -38.32
N LEU A 284 -10.21 17.98 -37.53
CA LEU A 284 -10.52 16.62 -37.99
C LEU A 284 -11.65 16.61 -39.03
N SER A 285 -12.61 17.52 -38.98
CA SER A 285 -13.69 17.59 -39.97
C SER A 285 -13.22 17.94 -41.38
N LYS A 286 -12.00 18.47 -41.52
CA LYS A 286 -11.36 18.68 -42.82
C LYS A 286 -10.81 17.40 -43.44
N PHE A 287 -10.66 16.33 -42.64
CA PHE A 287 -10.00 15.09 -43.05
C PHE A 287 -10.88 13.85 -42.93
N LEU A 288 -11.98 13.91 -42.17
CA LEU A 288 -12.87 12.79 -41.91
C LEU A 288 -14.26 13.02 -42.52
N PRO A 289 -14.98 11.95 -42.91
CA PRO A 289 -16.35 12.05 -43.37
C PRO A 289 -17.29 12.65 -42.30
N PRO A 290 -18.37 13.36 -42.71
CA PRO A 290 -19.30 13.99 -41.78
C PRO A 290 -19.94 13.04 -40.76
N THR A 291 -20.15 11.77 -41.14
CA THR A 291 -20.71 10.71 -40.29
C THR A 291 -19.79 10.36 -39.13
N THR A 292 -18.47 10.27 -39.38
CA THR A 292 -17.46 10.00 -38.35
C THR A 292 -17.32 11.17 -37.38
N ILE A 293 -17.40 12.41 -37.89
CA ILE A 293 -17.35 13.63 -37.07
C ILE A 293 -18.59 13.77 -36.18
N ALA A 294 -19.76 13.37 -36.69
CA ALA A 294 -20.99 13.36 -35.90
C ALA A 294 -20.90 12.37 -34.74
N LEU A 295 -20.32 11.18 -34.95
CA LEU A 295 -20.07 10.20 -33.88
C LEU A 295 -19.08 10.74 -32.85
N ILE A 296 -17.94 11.28 -33.29
CA ILE A 296 -16.93 11.92 -32.43
C ILE A 296 -17.55 13.03 -31.57
N SER A 297 -18.38 13.87 -32.18
CA SER A 297 -19.05 14.98 -31.49
C SER A 297 -20.12 14.50 -30.50
N LYS A 298 -20.82 13.41 -30.83
CA LYS A 298 -21.79 12.76 -29.94
C LYS A 298 -21.10 12.18 -28.71
N TYR A 299 -20.04 11.39 -28.89
CA TYR A 299 -19.25 10.83 -27.78
C TYR A 299 -18.66 11.93 -26.88
N TYR A 300 -18.16 13.02 -27.47
CA TYR A 300 -17.66 14.16 -26.69
C TYR A 300 -18.75 14.82 -25.83
N LYS A 301 -19.97 14.96 -26.36
CA LYS A 301 -21.11 15.52 -25.62
C LYS A 301 -21.57 14.59 -24.51
N ASP A 302 -21.67 13.29 -24.79
CA ASP A 302 -22.17 12.28 -23.85
C ASP A 302 -21.19 12.06 -22.67
N HIS A 303 -19.88 12.27 -22.89
CA HIS A 303 -18.83 12.02 -21.87
C HIS A 303 -18.24 13.29 -21.22
N LYS A 304 -18.78 14.48 -21.48
CA LYS A 304 -18.31 15.75 -20.87
C LYS A 304 -18.46 15.79 -19.33
N VAL A 305 -19.13 14.80 -18.73
CA VAL A 305 -19.41 14.70 -17.30
C VAL A 305 -18.40 13.82 -16.53
N SER A 306 -17.47 13.12 -17.20
CA SER A 306 -16.44 12.34 -16.49
C SER A 306 -15.04 12.57 -17.07
N TRP A 307 -14.14 13.07 -16.24
CA TRP A 307 -12.73 13.38 -16.58
C TRP A 307 -11.89 12.15 -16.97
N MET A 308 -12.47 10.94 -16.91
CA MET A 308 -11.76 9.67 -17.12
C MET A 308 -11.57 9.26 -18.60
N CYS A 309 -12.10 10.03 -19.56
CA CYS A 309 -12.03 9.67 -20.99
C CYS A 309 -10.91 10.34 -21.80
N PHE A 310 -10.12 11.26 -21.23
CA PHE A 310 -9.07 11.94 -22.01
C PHE A 310 -7.94 11.00 -22.48
N PHE A 311 -7.62 9.95 -21.72
CA PHE A 311 -6.60 8.97 -22.09
C PHE A 311 -7.10 7.98 -23.14
N PHE A 312 -8.30 7.41 -22.97
CA PHE A 312 -8.88 6.50 -23.96
C PHE A 312 -9.18 7.19 -25.30
N PHE A 313 -9.62 8.45 -25.27
CA PHE A 313 -9.86 9.20 -26.50
C PHE A 313 -8.57 9.56 -27.23
N SER A 314 -7.50 9.88 -26.50
CA SER A 314 -6.19 10.11 -27.11
C SER A 314 -5.64 8.85 -27.77
N ILE A 315 -5.82 7.68 -27.16
CA ILE A 315 -5.45 6.38 -27.75
C ILE A 315 -6.30 6.08 -28.99
N ILE A 316 -7.61 6.33 -28.96
CA ILE A 316 -8.49 6.13 -30.11
C ILE A 316 -8.14 7.09 -31.25
N VAL A 317 -7.84 8.36 -30.96
CA VAL A 317 -7.40 9.33 -31.99
C VAL A 317 -6.04 8.94 -32.56
N ILE A 318 -5.09 8.48 -31.73
CA ILE A 318 -3.80 7.97 -32.19
C ILE A 318 -3.99 6.73 -33.06
N LEU A 319 -4.87 5.78 -32.68
CA LEU A 319 -5.17 4.58 -33.47
C LEU A 319 -5.86 4.92 -34.79
N ILE A 320 -6.80 5.87 -34.81
CA ILE A 320 -7.46 6.34 -36.04
C ILE A 320 -6.46 7.07 -36.95
N VAL A 321 -5.56 7.88 -36.40
CA VAL A 321 -4.52 8.59 -37.16
C VAL A 321 -3.46 7.63 -37.71
N TYR A 322 -3.07 6.61 -36.94
CA TYR A 322 -2.17 5.54 -37.40
C TYR A 322 -2.81 4.66 -38.48
N ASP A 323 -4.10 4.33 -38.34
CA ASP A 323 -4.81 3.54 -39.35
C ASP A 323 -5.00 4.35 -40.66
N LEU A 324 -5.25 5.65 -40.57
CA LEU A 324 -5.33 6.55 -41.74
C LEU A 324 -3.97 6.79 -42.41
N THR A 325 -2.86 6.80 -41.67
CA THR A 325 -1.51 6.90 -42.24
C THR A 325 -1.06 5.58 -42.87
N SER A 326 -1.44 4.44 -42.29
CA SER A 326 -1.26 3.11 -42.90
C SER A 326 -2.13 2.92 -44.16
N LEU A 327 -3.39 3.38 -44.16
CA LEU A 327 -4.24 3.33 -45.36
C LEU A 327 -3.70 4.25 -46.47
N ARG A 328 -3.16 5.44 -46.13
CA ARG A 328 -2.48 6.29 -47.11
C ARG A 328 -1.21 5.65 -47.65
N PHE A 329 -0.42 4.96 -46.82
CA PHE A 329 0.75 4.21 -47.30
C PHE A 329 0.36 3.04 -48.22
N PHE A 330 -0.73 2.33 -47.91
CA PHE A 330 -1.21 1.22 -48.72
C PHE A 330 -1.83 1.68 -50.06
N VAL A 331 -2.56 2.80 -50.06
CA VAL A 331 -3.11 3.42 -51.28
C VAL A 331 -2.00 4.07 -52.12
N PHE A 332 -0.96 4.65 -51.51
CA PHE A 332 0.18 5.21 -52.26
C PHE A 332 1.07 4.13 -52.86
N ARG A 333 1.21 2.97 -52.22
CA ARG A 333 1.97 1.83 -52.76
C ARG A 333 1.22 1.10 -53.89
N ARG A 334 -0.11 1.12 -53.90
CA ARG A 334 -0.93 0.57 -55.00
C ARG A 334 -0.98 1.48 -56.24
N ARG A 335 -0.71 2.79 -56.10
CA ARG A 335 -0.61 3.73 -57.24
C ARG A 335 0.77 3.75 -57.94
N ARG A 336 1.81 3.13 -57.37
CA ARG A 336 3.12 2.99 -58.04
C ARG A 336 3.29 1.69 -58.86
N TYR A 337 2.29 0.81 -58.89
CA TYR A 337 2.36 -0.46 -59.63
C TYR A 337 1.46 -0.53 -60.89
N LEU A 338 0.80 0.58 -61.27
CA LEU A 338 -0.08 0.64 -62.45
C LEU A 338 0.20 1.85 -63.35
N GLY A 339 1.48 2.20 -63.53
CA GLY A 339 1.88 3.33 -64.36
C GLY A 339 3.29 3.21 -64.91
N LEU A 340 3.59 2.11 -65.59
CA LEU A 340 4.74 1.95 -66.50
C LEU A 340 4.35 0.89 -67.55
N ASN A 341 4.44 1.28 -68.83
CA ASN A 341 3.99 0.67 -70.09
C ASN A 341 2.86 1.53 -70.66
N SER A 342 3.00 2.30 -71.75
CA SER A 342 3.81 2.06 -72.95
C SER A 342 3.75 3.25 -73.92
N TYR A 343 4.91 3.72 -74.37
CA TYR A 343 5.24 4.20 -75.73
C TYR A 343 6.67 3.66 -75.95
N SER A 344 7.09 3.04 -77.04
CA SER A 344 6.60 2.94 -78.41
C SER A 344 7.28 1.76 -79.11
N ALA A 345 6.57 1.10 -80.02
CA ALA A 345 7.03 0.84 -81.38
C ALA A 345 5.82 0.99 -82.30
#